data_AF-A0A7H8KZQ3-F1
#
_entry.id   AF-A0A7H8KZQ3-F1
#
_cell.length_a   1.000
_cell.length_b   1.000
_cell.length_c   1.000
_cell.angle_alpha   90.00
_cell.angle_beta   90.00
_cell.angle_gamma   90.00
#
_symmetry.space_group_name_H-M   'P 1'
#
loop_
_entity.id
_entity.type
_entity.pdbx_description
1 polymer ?
#
loop_
_entity_poly.entity_id
_entity_poly.type
_entity_poly.pdbx_seq_one_letter_code
_entity_poly.pdbx_strand_id
1 'polypeptide(L)'
;MAAPRYIEYQPLDQIRPAARNPKGHDDGGLDRSVDKFDFTEPGLLDERTGRLVAGHGRYETLERRRAAGKAAPDGVVVTEDGTWTVPVVRGWASRDDAHAEAYLVASNQLTTAGGWDGEGLAALLSELEQADPALAAATGFDQQQLDALLADLAPATGSSDPDEPQDQDAGPTNRGDLLALAGVTVGEPEHQVETGQVWELGEHRLVIGEVFDGWPLWAPLLTDGSLFLPYPTPLAPFADRALRHRLVMVQPERYLAGHLLDKWARISGQTPVLAGSR
;
A
#
# COMPACT_ATOMS: atom_id res chain seq x y z
N MET A 1 0.45 -29.83 -11.23
CA MET A 1 -0.34 -28.78 -10.56
C MET A 1 0.47 -28.26 -9.39
N ALA A 2 0.54 -26.94 -9.18
CA ALA A 2 1.14 -26.40 -7.96
C ALA A 2 0.29 -26.86 -6.76
N ALA A 3 0.94 -27.25 -5.66
CA ALA A 3 0.23 -27.67 -4.45
C ALA A 3 -0.68 -26.55 -3.93
N PRO A 4 -1.85 -26.88 -3.34
CA PRO A 4 -2.73 -25.87 -2.76
C PRO A 4 -2.02 -25.10 -1.63
N ARG A 5 -2.53 -23.91 -1.31
CA ARG A 5 -2.13 -23.20 -0.10
C ARG A 5 -2.70 -23.93 1.13
N TYR A 6 -1.94 -23.94 2.22
CA TYR A 6 -2.36 -24.49 3.51
C TYR A 6 -1.73 -23.68 4.65
N ILE A 7 -2.23 -23.85 5.87
CA ILE A 7 -1.65 -23.27 7.08
C ILE A 7 -0.96 -24.38 7.86
N GLU A 8 0.27 -24.14 8.29
CA GLU A 8 1.04 -25.04 9.15
C GLU A 8 1.47 -24.28 10.40
N TYR A 9 1.38 -24.95 11.56
CA TYR A 9 1.97 -24.45 12.79
C TYR A 9 3.41 -24.95 12.89
N GLN A 10 4.37 -24.03 13.00
CA GLN A 10 5.78 -24.37 13.16
C GLN A 10 6.42 -23.58 14.30
N PRO A 11 7.49 -24.06 14.95
CA PRO A 11 8.13 -23.34 16.03
C PRO A 11 8.56 -21.93 15.60
N LEU A 12 8.31 -20.94 16.46
CA LEU A 12 8.66 -19.54 16.19
C LEU A 12 10.15 -19.40 15.83
N ASP A 13 11.01 -20.14 16.53
CA ASP A 13 12.47 -20.15 16.29
C ASP A 13 12.89 -20.73 14.93
N GLN A 14 11.97 -21.42 14.24
CA GLN A 14 12.20 -21.95 12.89
C GLN A 14 11.71 -21.02 11.80
N ILE A 15 10.99 -19.95 12.14
CA ILE A 15 10.58 -18.91 11.19
C ILE A 15 11.82 -18.13 10.77
N ARG A 16 12.16 -18.21 9.47
CA ARG A 16 13.32 -17.49 8.92
C ARG A 16 12.86 -16.23 8.21
N PRO A 17 13.40 -15.04 8.53
CA PRO A 17 13.07 -13.84 7.80
C PRO A 17 13.65 -13.88 6.38
N ALA A 18 13.19 -12.96 5.54
CA ALA A 18 13.75 -12.76 4.21
C ALA A 18 15.25 -12.42 4.30
N ALA A 19 16.02 -12.78 3.28
CA ALA A 19 17.45 -12.45 3.23
C ALA A 19 17.68 -10.92 3.19
N ARG A 20 16.76 -10.19 2.56
CA ARG A 20 16.73 -8.74 2.50
C ARG A 20 15.31 -8.28 2.78
N ASN A 21 15.13 -7.40 3.76
CA ASN A 21 13.84 -6.76 4.04
C ASN A 21 14.05 -5.25 4.25
N PRO A 22 13.68 -4.40 3.28
CA PRO A 22 13.82 -2.95 3.42
C PRO A 22 12.68 -2.31 4.23
N LYS A 23 11.63 -3.05 4.60
CA LYS A 23 10.48 -2.50 5.32
C LYS A 23 10.77 -2.41 6.81
N GLY A 24 10.61 -1.21 7.38
CA GLY A 24 10.54 -1.00 8.82
C GLY A 24 9.16 -1.33 9.40
N HIS A 25 9.08 -1.46 10.71
CA HIS A 25 7.86 -1.80 11.44
C HIS A 25 7.59 -0.78 12.56
N ASP A 26 6.32 -0.43 12.77
CA ASP A 26 5.88 0.26 13.98
C ASP A 26 5.72 -0.79 15.09
N ASP A 27 6.82 -1.01 15.81
CA ASP A 27 6.86 -2.00 16.89
C ASP A 27 5.85 -1.71 17.99
N GLY A 28 5.61 -0.42 18.29
CA GLY A 28 4.65 -0.01 19.31
C GLY A 28 3.21 -0.27 18.89
N GLY A 29 2.86 0.06 17.64
CA GLY A 29 1.55 -0.23 17.06
C GLY A 29 1.27 -1.73 16.96
N LEU A 30 2.25 -2.52 16.53
CA LEU A 30 2.12 -3.98 16.46
C LEU A 30 1.93 -4.61 17.85
N ASP A 31 2.65 -4.14 18.87
CA ASP A 31 2.45 -4.61 20.23
C ASP A 31 1.04 -4.31 20.74
N ARG A 32 0.53 -3.09 20.50
CA ARG A 32 -0.86 -2.69 20.84
C ARG A 32 -1.89 -3.53 20.10
N SER A 33 -1.65 -3.78 18.82
CA SER A 33 -2.52 -4.61 17.99
C SER A 33 -2.60 -6.03 18.54
N VAL A 34 -1.46 -6.66 18.86
CA VAL A 34 -1.45 -8.00 19.45
C VAL A 34 -2.08 -8.02 20.85
N ASP A 35 -1.92 -6.96 21.66
CA ASP A 35 -2.57 -6.86 22.96
C ASP A 35 -4.11 -6.79 22.88
N LYS A 36 -4.66 -6.33 21.74
CA LYS A 36 -6.12 -6.20 21.54
C LYS A 36 -6.74 -7.28 20.69
N PHE A 37 -5.99 -7.80 19.73
CA PHE A 37 -6.53 -8.70 18.72
C PHE A 37 -5.86 -10.07 18.71
N ASP A 38 -4.84 -10.29 19.55
CA ASP A 38 -4.01 -11.49 19.52
C ASP A 38 -3.28 -11.68 18.17
N PHE A 39 -2.82 -12.90 17.87
CA PHE A 39 -2.14 -13.20 16.61
C PHE A 39 -3.16 -13.60 15.53
N THR A 40 -3.67 -12.60 14.81
CA THR A 40 -4.79 -12.79 13.88
C THR A 40 -4.41 -13.27 12.48
N GLU A 41 -3.29 -12.81 11.94
CA GLU A 41 -2.96 -13.00 10.53
C GLU A 41 -1.57 -13.66 10.35
N PRO A 42 -1.51 -14.89 9.80
CA PRO A 42 -0.24 -15.56 9.52
C PRO A 42 0.49 -14.91 8.34
N GLY A 43 1.82 -14.93 8.36
CA GLY A 43 2.63 -14.55 7.20
C GLY A 43 2.71 -15.64 6.14
N LEU A 44 3.38 -15.31 5.02
CA LEU A 44 3.60 -16.23 3.91
C LEU A 44 5.06 -16.67 3.86
N LEU A 45 5.27 -17.98 3.77
CA LEU A 45 6.58 -18.59 3.55
C LEU A 45 6.74 -19.05 2.10
N ASP A 46 7.95 -18.86 1.58
CA ASP A 46 8.38 -19.38 0.29
C ASP A 46 9.03 -20.75 0.44
N GLU A 47 8.39 -21.78 -0.10
CA GLU A 47 8.85 -23.17 -0.08
C GLU A 47 10.24 -23.34 -0.71
N ARG A 48 10.61 -22.52 -1.71
CA ARG A 48 11.91 -22.64 -2.37
C ARG A 48 13.04 -22.17 -1.46
N THR A 49 12.83 -21.09 -0.72
CA THR A 49 13.88 -20.46 0.11
C THR A 49 13.79 -20.84 1.58
N GLY A 50 12.64 -21.38 2.03
CA GLY A 50 12.37 -21.65 3.44
C GLY A 50 12.24 -20.38 4.28
N ARG A 51 11.92 -19.25 3.66
CA ARG A 51 11.92 -17.92 4.31
C ARG A 51 10.59 -17.22 4.14
N LEU A 52 10.26 -16.36 5.10
CA LEU A 52 9.14 -15.45 4.99
C LEU A 52 9.34 -14.48 3.84
N VAL A 53 8.27 -14.28 3.07
CA VAL A 53 8.16 -13.25 2.04
C VAL A 53 7.10 -12.20 2.38
N ALA A 54 6.25 -12.45 3.37
CA ALA A 54 5.32 -11.45 3.92
C ALA A 54 5.06 -11.68 5.43
N GLY A 55 4.77 -10.60 6.15
CA GLY A 55 4.34 -10.65 7.55
C GLY A 55 5.46 -10.65 8.60
N HIS A 56 6.69 -10.23 8.24
CA HIS A 56 7.87 -10.24 9.13
C HIS A 56 7.63 -9.58 10.49
N GLY A 57 7.08 -8.35 10.51
CA GLY A 57 6.84 -7.62 11.75
C GLY A 57 5.96 -8.34 12.77
N ARG A 58 5.04 -9.21 12.32
CA ARG A 58 4.17 -10.00 13.21
C ARG A 58 4.97 -11.06 13.98
N TYR A 59 5.90 -11.74 13.32
CA TYR A 59 6.76 -12.74 13.96
C TYR A 59 7.82 -12.08 14.84
N GLU A 60 8.43 -10.98 14.40
CA GLU A 60 9.34 -10.16 15.21
C GLU A 60 8.66 -9.67 16.50
N THR A 61 7.39 -9.28 16.40
CA THR A 61 6.56 -8.93 17.57
C THR A 61 6.42 -10.10 18.54
N LEU A 62 6.10 -11.31 18.05
CA LEU A 62 6.02 -12.50 18.91
C LEU A 62 7.36 -12.83 19.57
N GLU A 63 8.47 -12.70 18.85
CA GLU A 63 9.82 -12.92 19.40
C GLU A 63 10.11 -11.94 20.54
N ARG A 64 9.85 -10.64 20.34
CA ARG A 64 10.01 -9.61 21.38
C ARG A 64 9.12 -9.88 22.59
N ARG A 65 7.85 -10.21 22.37
CA ARG A 65 6.89 -10.49 23.45
C ARG A 65 7.32 -11.70 24.29
N ARG A 66 7.74 -12.78 23.63
CA ARG A 66 8.28 -13.97 24.31
C ARG A 66 9.55 -13.63 25.09
N ALA A 67 10.48 -12.87 24.50
CA ALA A 67 11.70 -12.43 25.17
C ALA A 67 11.42 -11.52 26.39
N ALA A 68 10.34 -10.74 26.34
CA ALA A 68 9.87 -9.93 27.45
C ALA A 68 9.08 -10.72 28.51
N GLY A 69 8.91 -12.03 28.34
CA GLY A 69 8.16 -12.89 29.27
C GLY A 69 6.64 -12.67 29.24
N LYS A 70 6.10 -12.04 28.19
CA LYS A 70 4.64 -11.91 28.02
C LYS A 70 4.04 -13.29 27.70
N ALA A 71 2.75 -13.46 28.04
CA ALA A 71 2.00 -14.65 27.65
C ALA A 71 1.87 -14.75 26.12
N ALA A 72 1.76 -15.99 25.62
CA ALA A 72 1.44 -16.22 24.22
C ALA A 72 0.05 -15.67 23.91
N PRO A 73 -0.11 -14.85 22.86
CA PRO A 73 -1.44 -14.42 22.43
C PRO A 73 -2.20 -15.60 21.82
N ASP A 74 -3.53 -15.48 21.73
CA ASP A 74 -4.34 -16.46 21.00
C ASP A 74 -3.85 -16.58 19.54
N GLY A 75 -4.01 -17.77 18.96
CA GLY A 75 -3.41 -18.12 17.67
C GLY A 75 -1.95 -18.58 17.76
N VAL A 76 -1.28 -18.43 18.91
CA VAL A 76 0.02 -19.06 19.19
C VAL A 76 -0.19 -20.26 20.09
N VAL A 77 0.28 -21.44 19.66
CA VAL A 77 0.17 -22.67 20.46
C VAL A 77 1.46 -22.88 21.24
N VAL A 78 1.36 -22.87 22.57
CA VAL A 78 2.47 -23.21 23.47
C VAL A 78 2.45 -24.71 23.74
N THR A 79 3.51 -25.39 23.36
CA THR A 79 3.69 -26.82 23.61
C THR A 79 4.11 -27.09 25.05
N GLU A 80 4.09 -28.36 25.48
CA GLU A 80 4.41 -28.77 26.87
C GLU A 80 5.80 -28.35 27.33
N ASP A 81 6.77 -28.24 26.41
CA ASP A 81 8.15 -27.80 26.72
C ASP A 81 8.31 -26.27 26.73
N GLY A 82 7.22 -25.53 26.55
CA GLY A 82 7.21 -24.06 26.50
C GLY A 82 7.49 -23.46 25.12
N THR A 83 7.69 -24.28 24.08
CA THR A 83 7.94 -23.77 22.72
C THR A 83 6.67 -23.14 22.15
N TRP A 84 6.81 -21.90 21.66
CA TRP A 84 5.76 -21.21 20.91
C TRP A 84 5.76 -21.70 19.47
N THR A 85 4.63 -22.22 19.02
CA THR A 85 4.39 -22.60 17.63
C THR A 85 3.35 -21.67 17.03
N VAL A 86 3.60 -21.24 15.81
CA VAL A 86 2.88 -20.13 15.16
C VAL A 86 2.37 -20.56 13.78
N PRO A 87 1.17 -20.11 13.36
CA PRO A 87 0.68 -20.44 12.05
C PRO A 87 1.43 -19.66 10.97
N VAL A 88 1.68 -20.32 9.85
CA VAL A 88 2.25 -19.73 8.65
C VAL A 88 1.54 -20.28 7.42
N VAL A 89 1.30 -19.43 6.42
CA VAL A 89 0.77 -19.87 5.13
C VAL A 89 1.90 -20.50 4.31
N ARG A 90 1.61 -21.68 3.76
CA ARG A 90 2.55 -22.55 3.05
C ARG A 90 2.05 -22.92 1.65
N GLY A 91 2.94 -23.54 0.87
CA GLY A 91 2.69 -24.09 -0.45
C GLY A 91 3.09 -23.17 -1.62
N TRP A 92 3.47 -21.91 -1.37
CA TRP A 92 3.93 -20.99 -2.42
C TRP A 92 5.44 -21.13 -2.63
N ALA A 93 5.87 -21.21 -3.88
CA ALA A 93 7.29 -21.25 -4.22
C ALA A 93 7.62 -20.13 -5.21
N SER A 94 8.61 -19.32 -4.89
CA SER A 94 9.18 -18.37 -5.85
C SER A 94 9.91 -19.11 -6.98
N ARG A 95 10.12 -18.42 -8.10
CA ARG A 95 10.80 -19.00 -9.29
C ARG A 95 12.32 -18.86 -9.15
N ASP A 96 12.72 -17.73 -8.60
CA ASP A 96 14.09 -17.29 -8.32
C ASP A 96 14.04 -16.23 -7.20
N ASP A 97 15.20 -15.74 -6.80
CA ASP A 97 15.31 -14.78 -5.69
C ASP A 97 14.68 -13.43 -6.05
N ALA A 98 14.79 -12.99 -7.31
CA ALA A 98 14.16 -11.78 -7.78
C ALA A 98 12.62 -11.85 -7.67
N HIS A 99 12.01 -13.01 -7.95
CA HIS A 99 10.58 -13.24 -7.78
C HIS A 99 10.16 -13.18 -6.30
N ALA A 100 10.96 -13.78 -5.40
CA ALA A 100 10.70 -13.72 -3.96
C ALA A 100 10.75 -12.28 -3.43
N GLU A 101 11.78 -11.53 -3.81
CA GLU A 101 11.98 -10.15 -3.37
C GLU A 101 10.97 -9.20 -3.99
N ALA A 102 10.62 -9.39 -5.26
CA ALA A 102 9.56 -8.63 -5.90
C ALA A 102 8.22 -8.83 -5.19
N TYR A 103 7.90 -10.08 -4.80
CA TYR A 103 6.69 -10.35 -4.02
C TYR A 103 6.75 -9.71 -2.63
N LEU A 104 7.89 -9.78 -1.94
CA LEU A 104 8.08 -9.12 -0.64
C LEU A 104 7.82 -7.62 -0.72
N VAL A 105 8.33 -6.95 -1.76
CA VAL A 105 8.08 -5.52 -1.96
C VAL A 105 6.61 -5.29 -2.31
N ALA A 106 6.05 -6.08 -3.24
CA ALA A 106 4.69 -5.93 -3.71
C ALA A 106 3.65 -6.15 -2.60
N SER A 107 3.81 -7.17 -1.75
CA SER A 107 2.86 -7.48 -0.68
C SER A 107 2.73 -6.36 0.34
N ASN A 108 3.75 -5.51 0.46
CA ASN A 108 3.74 -4.36 1.34
C ASN A 108 3.32 -3.09 0.61
N GLN A 109 3.93 -2.83 -0.55
CA GLN A 109 3.68 -1.62 -1.33
C GLN A 109 2.24 -1.57 -1.86
N LEU A 110 1.68 -2.70 -2.29
CA LEU A 110 0.32 -2.72 -2.86
C LEU A 110 -0.74 -2.53 -1.77
N THR A 111 -0.51 -3.05 -0.55
CA THR A 111 -1.39 -2.76 0.59
C THR A 111 -1.35 -1.28 0.96
N THR A 112 -0.17 -0.67 1.01
CA THR A 112 -0.05 0.76 1.31
C THR A 112 -0.56 1.64 0.16
N ALA A 113 -0.32 1.26 -1.10
CA ALA A 113 -0.71 2.04 -2.27
C ALA A 113 -2.21 2.05 -2.52
N GLY A 114 -2.97 1.08 -1.98
CA GLY A 114 -4.43 1.08 -2.04
C GLY A 114 -5.06 2.27 -1.31
N GLY A 115 -4.35 2.86 -0.35
CA GLY A 115 -4.85 3.97 0.46
C GLY A 115 -6.10 3.61 1.25
N TRP A 116 -6.79 4.65 1.73
CA TRP A 116 -8.05 4.53 2.44
C TRP A 116 -9.09 5.44 1.78
N ASP A 117 -10.36 5.01 1.81
CA ASP A 117 -11.48 5.93 1.62
C ASP A 117 -11.55 6.85 2.84
N GLY A 118 -11.26 8.14 2.65
CA GLY A 118 -11.11 9.11 3.74
C GLY A 118 -12.39 9.30 4.55
N GLU A 119 -13.54 9.40 3.88
CA GLU A 119 -14.85 9.58 4.54
C GLU A 119 -15.21 8.33 5.33
N GLY A 120 -15.13 7.15 4.70
CA GLY A 120 -15.42 5.88 5.34
C GLY A 120 -14.48 5.58 6.52
N LEU A 121 -13.19 5.88 6.38
CA LEU A 121 -12.21 5.67 7.44
C LEU A 121 -12.46 6.60 8.63
N ALA A 122 -12.69 7.90 8.39
CA ALA A 122 -12.94 8.86 9.46
C ALA A 122 -14.21 8.53 10.26
N ALA A 123 -15.27 8.11 9.56
CA ALA A 123 -16.50 7.65 10.20
C ALA A 123 -16.25 6.43 11.10
N LEU A 124 -15.57 5.40 10.57
CA LEU A 124 -15.28 4.18 11.32
C LEU A 124 -14.38 4.44 12.54
N LEU A 125 -13.32 5.24 12.39
CA LEU A 125 -12.43 5.59 13.49
C LEU A 125 -13.15 6.40 14.57
N SER A 126 -14.04 7.32 14.19
CA SER A 126 -14.84 8.09 15.15
C SER A 126 -15.82 7.21 15.93
N GLU A 127 -16.46 6.24 15.26
CA GLU A 127 -17.33 5.25 15.91
C GLU A 127 -16.55 4.36 16.87
N LEU A 128 -15.35 3.91 16.46
CA LEU A 128 -14.47 3.11 17.31
C LEU A 128 -14.00 3.88 18.55
N GLU A 129 -13.62 5.15 18.40
CA GLU A 129 -13.19 6.00 19.52
C GLU A 129 -14.31 6.19 20.55
N GLN A 130 -15.55 6.36 20.09
CA GLN A 130 -16.72 6.46 20.97
C GLN A 130 -17.07 5.14 21.65
N ALA A 131 -16.88 4.02 20.96
CA ALA A 131 -17.20 2.69 21.47
C ALA A 131 -16.15 2.17 22.46
N ASP A 132 -14.86 2.24 22.08
CA ASP A 132 -13.72 1.84 22.90
C ASP A 132 -12.42 2.51 22.39
N PRO A 133 -11.93 3.56 23.09
CA PRO A 133 -10.68 4.24 22.75
C PRO A 133 -9.46 3.32 22.69
N ALA A 134 -9.46 2.21 23.45
CA ALA A 134 -8.35 1.28 23.44
C ALA A 134 -8.35 0.39 22.18
N LEU A 135 -9.52 0.16 21.55
CA LEU A 135 -9.62 -0.48 20.23
C LEU A 135 -9.22 0.48 19.12
N ALA A 136 -9.67 1.75 19.20
CA ALA A 136 -9.25 2.79 18.27
C ALA A 136 -7.72 2.96 18.25
N ALA A 137 -7.08 3.05 19.43
CA ALA A 137 -5.62 3.13 19.54
C ALA A 137 -4.86 1.90 19.01
N ALA A 138 -5.52 0.74 18.92
CA ALA A 138 -4.93 -0.49 18.40
C ALA A 138 -5.04 -0.62 16.86
N THR A 139 -5.79 0.28 16.20
CA THR A 139 -5.84 0.37 14.73
C THR A 139 -4.52 0.88 14.13
N GLY A 140 -3.70 1.56 14.94
CA GLY A 140 -2.50 2.24 14.49
C GLY A 140 -2.72 3.69 14.07
N PHE A 141 -3.96 4.18 14.11
CA PHE A 141 -4.27 5.61 13.97
C PHE A 141 -4.26 6.30 15.33
N ASP A 142 -3.61 7.44 15.41
CA ASP A 142 -3.69 8.34 16.56
C ASP A 142 -4.77 9.42 16.38
N GLN A 143 -5.04 10.15 17.46
CA GLN A 143 -6.05 11.20 17.46
C GLN A 143 -5.72 12.33 16.48
N GLN A 144 -4.44 12.68 16.30
CA GLN A 144 -4.04 13.74 15.38
C GLN A 144 -4.32 13.35 13.93
N GLN A 145 -4.13 12.07 13.59
CA GLN A 145 -4.44 11.52 12.27
C GLN A 145 -5.96 11.48 12.04
N LEU A 146 -6.76 11.13 13.05
CA LEU A 146 -8.22 11.22 12.95
C LEU A 146 -8.70 12.66 12.75
N ASP A 147 -8.16 13.61 13.53
CA ASP A 147 -8.52 15.02 13.41
C ASP A 147 -8.14 15.57 12.03
N ALA A 148 -7.00 15.17 11.47
CA ALA A 148 -6.58 15.53 10.11
C ALA A 148 -7.55 14.98 9.05
N LEU A 149 -7.96 13.71 9.16
CA LEU A 149 -8.94 13.10 8.25
C LEU A 149 -10.29 13.85 8.30
N LEU A 150 -10.74 14.24 9.50
CA LEU A 150 -11.98 15.00 9.67
C LEU A 150 -11.86 16.44 9.13
N ALA A 151 -10.71 17.08 9.28
CA ALA A 151 -10.45 18.42 8.76
C ALA A 151 -10.45 18.44 7.22
N ASP A 152 -9.87 17.43 6.58
CA ASP A 152 -9.85 17.29 5.11
C ASP A 152 -11.26 17.11 4.51
N LEU A 153 -12.21 16.57 5.30
CA LEU A 153 -13.60 16.37 4.92
C LEU A 153 -14.49 17.59 5.19
N ALA A 154 -14.01 18.58 5.95
CA ALA A 154 -14.78 19.78 6.23
C ALA A 154 -14.89 20.64 4.96
N PRO A 155 -16.09 21.14 4.60
CA PRO A 155 -16.21 22.08 3.51
C PRO A 155 -15.37 23.32 3.82
N ALA A 156 -14.65 23.84 2.84
CA ALA A 156 -13.87 25.07 2.96
C ALA A 156 -14.81 26.27 3.24
N THR A 157 -15.21 26.45 4.49
CA THR A 157 -15.91 27.65 4.92
C THR A 157 -14.87 28.74 5.05
N GLY A 158 -14.82 29.60 4.04
CA GLY A 158 -14.06 30.83 4.09
C GLY A 158 -14.50 31.68 5.28
N SER A 159 -13.62 31.80 6.27
CA SER A 159 -13.52 32.94 7.15
C SER A 159 -12.07 33.03 7.63
N SER A 160 -11.28 33.79 6.91
CA SER A 160 -10.05 34.38 7.42
C SER A 160 -10.43 35.37 8.52
N ASP A 161 -10.13 35.04 9.78
CA ASP A 161 -10.01 36.01 10.85
C ASP A 161 -8.52 36.10 11.26
N PRO A 162 -7.86 37.26 11.08
CA PRO A 162 -6.45 37.41 11.38
C PRO A 162 -6.27 37.99 12.78
N ASP A 163 -6.16 37.14 13.80
CA ASP A 163 -5.37 37.41 15.01
C ASP A 163 -5.42 36.21 15.94
N GLU A 164 -4.31 35.49 16.08
CA GLU A 164 -3.74 35.10 17.39
C GLU A 164 -2.34 34.45 17.20
N PRO A 165 -1.41 34.61 18.16
CA PRO A 165 0.02 34.43 17.94
C PRO A 165 0.45 32.95 17.91
N GLN A 166 1.33 32.64 16.96
CA GLN A 166 2.06 31.39 16.86
C GLN A 166 3.15 31.31 17.95
N ASP A 167 3.08 30.29 18.79
CA ASP A 167 4.26 29.66 19.39
C ASP A 167 3.90 28.28 19.98
N GLN A 168 4.35 27.22 19.32
CA GLN A 168 5.32 26.30 19.91
C GLN A 168 5.80 25.24 18.91
N ASP A 169 7.11 25.31 18.71
CA ASP A 169 7.99 24.36 18.09
C ASP A 169 7.84 22.95 18.73
N ALA A 170 7.28 22.02 17.96
CA ALA A 170 7.59 20.61 18.08
C ALA A 170 7.96 20.14 16.67
N GLY A 171 9.23 20.32 16.32
CA GLY A 171 9.77 19.93 15.03
C GLY A 171 9.45 18.47 14.67
N PRO A 172 9.32 18.16 13.37
CA PRO A 172 8.97 16.83 12.92
C PRO A 172 10.10 15.84 13.25
N THR A 173 9.77 14.85 14.08
CA THR A 173 10.48 13.58 14.13
C THR A 173 10.45 12.98 12.72
N ASN A 174 11.63 12.73 12.16
CA ASN A 174 11.88 11.92 10.95
C ASN A 174 11.19 12.38 9.63
N ARG A 175 11.97 12.62 8.57
CA ARG A 175 11.46 12.86 7.20
C ARG A 175 10.51 11.78 6.69
N GLY A 176 10.61 10.55 7.20
CA GLY A 176 9.71 9.44 6.91
C GLY A 176 8.31 9.61 7.51
N ASP A 177 8.19 10.23 8.69
CA ASP A 177 6.90 10.48 9.32
C ASP A 177 6.24 11.68 8.66
N LEU A 178 7.01 12.68 8.22
CA LEU A 178 6.53 13.73 7.31
C LEU A 178 6.06 13.19 5.95
N LEU A 179 6.66 12.12 5.42
CA LEU A 179 6.21 11.49 4.17
C LEU A 179 4.99 10.58 4.36
N ALA A 180 4.69 10.19 5.60
CA ALA A 180 3.49 9.47 5.99
C ALA A 180 2.33 10.41 6.41
N LEU A 181 2.65 11.55 7.04
CA LEU A 181 1.73 12.65 7.41
C LEU A 181 1.39 13.53 6.21
N ALA A 182 2.38 13.87 5.37
CA ALA A 182 2.11 14.23 3.98
C ALA A 182 1.88 12.95 3.19
N GLY A 183 0.92 12.14 3.68
CA GLY A 183 0.36 11.06 2.92
C GLY A 183 0.27 11.58 1.50
N VAL A 184 0.88 10.87 0.56
CA VAL A 184 0.35 10.95 -0.79
C VAL A 184 -0.99 10.22 -0.69
N THR A 185 -1.95 10.78 0.08
CA THR A 185 -3.29 10.96 -0.40
C THR A 185 -3.04 11.50 -1.79
N VAL A 186 -3.22 10.65 -2.78
CA VAL A 186 -3.44 11.19 -4.08
C VAL A 186 -4.86 11.73 -3.95
N GLY A 187 -4.99 12.93 -3.35
CA GLY A 187 -6.26 13.65 -3.27
C GLY A 187 -6.86 13.72 -4.67
N GLU A 188 -8.17 13.86 -4.80
CA GLU A 188 -8.88 13.80 -6.10
C GLU A 188 -8.01 14.27 -7.26
N PRO A 189 -7.78 13.41 -8.28
CA PRO A 189 -6.83 13.74 -9.33
C PRO A 189 -7.22 15.09 -9.96
N GLU A 190 -6.22 15.95 -10.15
CA GLU A 190 -6.43 17.26 -10.78
C GLU A 190 -6.99 17.05 -12.20
N HIS A 191 -6.56 15.97 -12.86
CA HIS A 191 -7.12 15.53 -14.13
C HIS A 191 -8.31 14.59 -13.94
N GLN A 192 -9.51 15.14 -14.18
CA GLN A 192 -10.74 14.36 -14.32
C GLN A 192 -10.82 13.75 -15.73
N VAL A 193 -11.11 12.44 -15.80
CA VAL A 193 -11.12 11.68 -17.07
C VAL A 193 -12.43 10.93 -17.28
N GLU A 194 -12.72 10.66 -18.55
CA GLU A 194 -13.90 9.91 -18.99
C GLU A 194 -13.50 8.68 -19.80
N THR A 195 -14.28 7.60 -19.66
CA THR A 195 -14.13 6.40 -20.48
C THR A 195 -14.28 6.74 -21.97
N GLY A 196 -13.37 6.23 -22.79
CA GLY A 196 -13.26 6.53 -24.21
C GLY A 196 -12.20 7.57 -24.55
N GLN A 197 -11.68 8.30 -23.55
CA GLN A 197 -10.63 9.29 -23.77
C GLN A 197 -9.27 8.63 -24.05
N VAL A 198 -8.46 9.31 -24.86
CA VAL A 198 -7.05 8.96 -25.11
C VAL A 198 -6.20 10.19 -24.79
N TRP A 199 -5.22 10.01 -23.93
CA TRP A 199 -4.30 11.05 -23.48
C TRP A 199 -2.89 10.80 -24.01
N GLU A 200 -2.22 11.87 -24.43
CA GLU A 200 -0.84 11.89 -24.89
C GLU A 200 0.09 12.32 -23.74
N LEU A 201 1.07 11.47 -23.46
CA LEU A 201 2.09 11.66 -22.43
C LEU A 201 3.46 11.59 -23.11
N GLY A 202 3.82 12.69 -23.78
CA GLY A 202 4.91 12.69 -24.75
C GLY A 202 4.61 11.70 -25.89
N GLU A 203 5.51 10.74 -26.09
CA GLU A 203 5.31 9.68 -27.10
C GLU A 203 4.32 8.60 -26.65
N HIS A 204 4.07 8.47 -25.34
CA HIS A 204 3.18 7.45 -24.79
C HIS A 204 1.71 7.80 -25.03
N ARG A 205 0.86 6.77 -24.95
CA ARG A 205 -0.60 6.91 -24.98
C ARG A 205 -1.20 6.27 -23.75
N LEU A 206 -2.10 6.98 -23.07
CA LEU A 206 -2.98 6.44 -22.03
C LEU A 206 -4.41 6.41 -22.56
N VAL A 207 -5.01 5.23 -22.61
CA VAL A 207 -6.40 5.04 -23.01
C VAL A 207 -7.24 4.77 -21.77
N ILE A 208 -8.31 5.53 -21.60
CA ILE A 208 -9.27 5.35 -20.52
C ILE A 208 -10.36 4.40 -21.01
N GLY A 209 -10.29 3.13 -20.63
CA GLY A 209 -11.25 2.15 -21.13
C GLY A 209 -10.87 0.71 -20.83
N GLU A 210 -11.77 -0.19 -21.21
CA GLU A 210 -11.64 -1.60 -20.93
C GLU A 210 -10.54 -2.28 -21.74
N VAL A 211 -9.84 -3.19 -21.08
CA VAL A 211 -8.74 -3.95 -21.68
C VAL A 211 -9.27 -5.05 -22.60
N PHE A 212 -10.36 -5.72 -22.25
CA PHE A 212 -10.78 -6.94 -22.95
C PHE A 212 -11.61 -6.68 -24.22
N ASP A 213 -12.57 -5.76 -24.15
CA ASP A 213 -13.50 -5.44 -25.24
C ASP A 213 -13.33 -4.02 -25.80
N GLY A 214 -12.62 -3.14 -25.09
CA GLY A 214 -12.20 -1.82 -25.56
C GLY A 214 -11.08 -1.83 -26.62
N TRP A 215 -10.68 -3.01 -27.10
CA TRP A 215 -9.60 -3.15 -28.08
C TRP A 215 -9.77 -2.35 -29.39
N PRO A 216 -10.98 -2.09 -29.92
CA PRO A 216 -11.10 -1.22 -31.09
C PRO A 216 -10.57 0.20 -30.86
N LEU A 217 -10.54 0.67 -29.60
CA LEU A 217 -10.03 1.99 -29.21
C LEU A 217 -8.50 2.01 -29.07
N TRP A 218 -7.92 0.99 -28.43
CA TRP A 218 -6.49 0.99 -28.11
C TRP A 218 -5.61 0.19 -29.08
N ALA A 219 -6.13 -0.82 -29.77
CA ALA A 219 -5.35 -1.63 -30.69
C ALA A 219 -4.79 -0.82 -31.88
N PRO A 220 -5.53 0.14 -32.49
CA PRO A 220 -5.00 0.98 -33.56
C PRO A 220 -3.84 1.89 -33.12
N LEU A 221 -3.68 2.13 -31.82
CA LEU A 221 -2.61 2.96 -31.28
C LEU A 221 -1.28 2.20 -31.16
N LEU A 222 -1.30 0.87 -31.23
CA LEU A 222 -0.11 0.02 -31.21
C LEU A 222 0.61 0.12 -32.58
N THR A 223 1.85 0.58 -32.54
CA THR A 223 2.75 0.62 -33.71
C THR A 223 3.96 -0.29 -33.48
N ASP A 224 4.72 -0.58 -34.53
CA ASP A 224 5.98 -1.32 -34.39
C ASP A 224 6.88 -0.68 -33.32
N GLY A 225 7.33 -1.51 -32.38
CA GLY A 225 8.15 -1.09 -31.23
C GLY A 225 7.37 -0.55 -30.03
N SER A 226 6.04 -0.44 -30.09
CA SER A 226 5.21 -0.09 -28.94
C SER A 226 5.12 -1.25 -27.94
N LEU A 227 5.12 -0.94 -26.64
CA LEU A 227 4.80 -1.89 -25.58
C LEU A 227 3.37 -1.64 -25.10
N PHE A 228 2.57 -2.70 -25.11
CA PHE A 228 1.24 -2.69 -24.53
C PHE A 228 1.32 -2.89 -23.02
N LEU A 229 0.63 -2.04 -22.25
CA LEU A 229 0.57 -2.12 -20.80
C LEU A 229 -0.87 -1.99 -20.29
N PRO A 230 -1.56 -3.10 -20.00
CA PRO A 230 -2.86 -3.05 -19.35
C PRO A 230 -2.71 -2.76 -17.86
N TYR A 231 -3.66 -2.03 -17.28
CA TYR A 231 -3.71 -1.66 -15.86
C TYR A 231 -2.40 -1.01 -15.35
N PRO A 232 -1.93 0.09 -15.99
CA PRO A 232 -0.68 0.75 -15.62
C PRO A 232 -0.76 1.34 -14.21
N THR A 233 0.32 1.22 -13.44
CA THR A 233 0.47 2.03 -12.23
C THR A 233 0.77 3.49 -12.60
N PRO A 234 0.49 4.48 -11.73
CA PRO A 234 0.75 5.89 -12.01
C PRO A 234 2.22 6.25 -12.32
N LEU A 235 3.18 5.37 -12.00
CA LEU A 235 4.61 5.55 -12.29
C LEU A 235 5.08 4.78 -13.53
N ALA A 236 4.21 4.02 -14.19
CA ALA A 236 4.57 3.20 -15.34
C ALA A 236 5.29 3.95 -16.48
N PRO A 237 4.92 5.21 -16.83
CA PRO A 237 5.65 5.98 -17.86
C PRO A 237 7.11 6.26 -17.53
N PHE A 238 7.53 6.08 -16.27
CA PHE A 238 8.89 6.40 -15.80
C PHE A 238 9.75 5.17 -15.54
N ALA A 239 9.23 3.97 -15.78
CA ALA A 239 10.02 2.75 -15.64
C ALA A 239 11.15 2.69 -16.68
N ASP A 240 12.28 2.04 -16.35
CA ASP A 240 13.45 1.91 -17.25
C ASP A 240 13.13 1.41 -18.66
N ARG A 241 12.07 0.61 -18.80
CA ARG A 241 11.59 0.13 -20.11
C ARG A 241 10.81 1.20 -20.88
N ALA A 242 10.07 2.05 -20.19
CA ALA A 242 9.31 3.16 -20.78
C ALA A 242 10.23 4.25 -21.35
N LEU A 243 11.43 4.42 -20.76
CA LEU A 243 12.45 5.34 -21.28
C LEU A 243 13.02 4.94 -22.66
N ARG A 244 12.84 3.67 -23.06
CA ARG A 244 13.39 3.12 -24.32
C ARG A 244 12.32 2.74 -25.34
N HIS A 245 11.06 2.70 -24.93
CA HIS A 245 9.96 2.23 -25.76
C HIS A 245 8.70 3.04 -25.51
N ARG A 246 7.98 3.34 -26.59
CA ARG A 246 6.66 3.94 -26.52
C ARG A 246 5.68 2.99 -25.83
N LEU A 247 5.01 3.44 -24.78
CA LEU A 247 3.93 2.72 -24.14
C LEU A 247 2.57 3.06 -24.75
N VAL A 248 1.74 2.03 -24.97
CA VAL A 248 0.29 2.16 -25.13
C VAL A 248 -0.34 1.52 -23.90
N MET A 249 -0.82 2.38 -23.02
CA MET A 249 -1.35 2.01 -21.71
C MET A 249 -2.88 2.03 -21.75
N VAL A 250 -3.52 1.06 -21.12
CA VAL A 250 -4.98 0.98 -21.02
C VAL A 250 -5.36 0.88 -19.55
N GLN A 251 -6.05 1.91 -19.05
CA GLN A 251 -6.45 2.04 -17.66
C GLN A 251 -7.98 2.20 -17.59
N PRO A 252 -8.72 1.15 -17.19
CA PRO A 252 -10.17 1.27 -17.02
C PRO A 252 -10.54 2.11 -15.79
N GLU A 253 -9.66 2.16 -14.78
CA GLU A 253 -9.99 2.82 -13.53
C GLU A 253 -9.64 4.31 -13.56
N ARG A 254 -10.69 5.14 -13.63
CA ARG A 254 -10.60 6.60 -13.88
C ARG A 254 -9.81 7.33 -12.80
N TYR A 255 -9.95 6.93 -11.56
CA TYR A 255 -9.19 7.49 -10.44
C TYR A 255 -7.68 7.26 -10.61
N LEU A 256 -7.27 6.03 -10.94
CA LEU A 256 -5.86 5.71 -11.20
C LEU A 256 -5.32 6.39 -12.46
N ALA A 257 -6.17 6.54 -13.47
CA ALA A 257 -5.81 7.26 -14.69
C ALA A 257 -5.54 8.74 -14.44
N GLY A 258 -6.42 9.43 -13.70
CA GLY A 258 -6.21 10.82 -13.31
C GLY A 258 -4.87 11.00 -12.56
N HIS A 259 -4.57 10.11 -11.63
CA HIS A 259 -3.29 10.13 -10.90
C HIS A 259 -2.06 9.87 -11.74
N LEU A 260 -2.20 9.06 -12.80
CA LEU A 260 -1.13 8.86 -13.76
C LEU A 260 -0.86 10.15 -14.54
N LEU A 261 -1.91 10.87 -14.94
CA LEU A 261 -1.79 12.17 -15.61
C LEU A 261 -1.14 13.22 -14.70
N ASP A 262 -1.57 13.31 -13.45
CA ASP A 262 -1.01 14.24 -12.45
C ASP A 262 0.48 13.96 -12.20
N LYS A 263 0.84 12.69 -11.98
CA LYS A 263 2.24 12.30 -11.79
C LYS A 263 3.06 12.55 -13.05
N TRP A 264 2.49 12.34 -14.24
CA TRP A 264 3.15 12.71 -15.48
C TRP A 264 3.49 14.19 -15.52
N ALA A 265 2.50 15.05 -15.29
CA ALA A 265 2.68 16.50 -15.28
C ALA A 265 3.74 16.94 -14.28
N ARG A 266 3.67 16.39 -13.06
CA ARG A 266 4.55 16.75 -11.94
C ARG A 266 6.00 16.29 -12.14
N ILE A 267 6.23 15.09 -12.67
CA ILE A 267 7.57 14.51 -12.80
C ILE A 267 8.25 14.92 -14.11
N SER A 268 7.50 14.91 -15.23
CA SER A 268 8.07 15.24 -16.55
C SER A 268 8.14 16.75 -16.81
N GLY A 269 7.33 17.54 -16.11
CA GLY A 269 7.11 18.97 -16.40
C GLY A 269 6.30 19.22 -17.68
N GLN A 270 5.77 18.18 -18.33
CA GLN A 270 4.96 18.28 -19.55
C GLN A 270 3.47 18.11 -19.24
N THR A 271 2.64 19.01 -19.78
CA THR A 271 1.18 18.90 -19.63
C THR A 271 0.63 17.72 -20.44
N PRO A 272 -0.14 16.80 -19.82
CA PRO A 272 -0.90 15.79 -20.54
C PRO A 272 -1.85 16.42 -21.57
N VAL A 273 -1.95 15.84 -22.76
CA VAL A 273 -2.82 16.37 -23.83
C VAL A 273 -3.92 15.39 -24.16
N LEU A 274 -5.18 15.82 -24.10
CA LEU A 274 -6.30 15.01 -24.59
C LEU A 274 -6.25 14.93 -26.12
N ALA A 275 -6.22 13.72 -26.68
CA ALA A 275 -6.19 13.53 -28.12
C ALA A 275 -7.50 14.02 -28.76
N GLY A 276 -7.39 14.87 -29.78
CA GLY A 276 -8.54 15.43 -30.51
C GLY A 276 -9.04 16.80 -30.03
N SER A 277 -8.44 17.41 -29.00
CA SER A 277 -8.81 18.75 -28.50
C SER A 277 -8.02 19.91 -29.15
N ARG A 278 -7.61 19.78 -30.41
CA ARG A 278 -6.95 20.86 -31.18
C ARG A 278 -7.87 21.46 -32.23
#